data_AF-A0A919F012-F1
#
_entry.id   AF-A0A919F012-F1
#
_cell.length_a   1.000
_cell.length_b   1.000
_cell.length_c   1.000
_cell.angle_alpha   90.00
_cell.angle_beta   90.00
_cell.angle_gamma   90.00
#
_symmetry.space_group_name_H-M   'P 1'
#
loop_
_entity.id
_entity.type
_entity.pdbx_description
1 polymer ?
#
loop_
_entity_poly.entity_id
_entity_poly.type
_entity_poly.pdbx_seq_one_letter_code
_entity_poly.pdbx_strand_id
1 'polypeptide(L)' 'MQITQDVNGDWPTLDEWPTVEADVTCRSPGCPVEGITFRETMYRNADGVLRAHCGRCNTPNDDIVEVSGA' A
#
# COMPACT_ATOMS: atom_id res chain seq x y z
N MET A 1 0.05 -6.85 13.61
CA MET A 1 -0.51 -8.13 13.14
C MET A 1 0.31 -8.56 11.94
N GLN A 2 0.93 -9.74 11.97
CA GLN A 2 1.74 -10.26 10.86
C GLN A 2 0.87 -11.27 10.09
N ILE A 3 0.82 -11.13 8.77
CA ILE A 3 0.04 -12.04 7.92
C ILE A 3 0.87 -13.30 7.73
N THR A 4 0.29 -14.46 8.06
CA THR A 4 0.95 -15.76 7.94
C THR A 4 0.01 -16.75 7.29
N GLN A 5 0.58 -17.77 6.65
CA GLN A 5 -0.17 -18.95 6.23
C GLN A 5 -0.80 -19.65 7.45
N ASP A 6 -1.92 -20.32 7.23
CA ASP A 6 -2.56 -21.16 8.24
C ASP A 6 -1.81 -22.50 8.43
N VAL A 7 -2.38 -23.40 9.24
CA VAL A 7 -1.78 -24.72 9.52
C VAL A 7 -1.71 -25.65 8.31
N ASN A 8 -2.45 -25.35 7.24
CA ASN A 8 -2.47 -26.11 6.00
C ASN A 8 -1.54 -25.50 4.92
N GLY A 9 -0.96 -24.33 5.20
CA GLY A 9 -0.14 -23.59 4.25
C GLY A 9 -0.94 -22.63 3.36
N ASP A 10 -2.23 -22.41 3.67
CA ASP A 10 -3.10 -21.53 2.91
C ASP A 10 -2.95 -20.08 3.37
N TRP A 11 -3.00 -19.15 2.43
CA TRP A 11 -3.05 -17.72 2.72
C TRP A 11 -4.50 -17.28 3.02
N PRO A 12 -4.71 -16.23 3.83
CA PRO A 12 -6.03 -15.65 4.02
C PRO A 12 -6.69 -15.25 2.69
N THR A 13 -8.03 -15.13 2.68
CA THR A 13 -8.71 -14.53 1.54
C THR A 13 -8.47 -13.01 1.50
N LEU A 14 -8.72 -12.37 0.35
CA LEU A 14 -8.52 -10.92 0.20
C LEU A 14 -9.35 -10.10 1.21
N ASP A 15 -10.56 -10.56 1.53
CA ASP A 15 -11.47 -9.86 2.46
C ASP A 15 -10.98 -9.96 3.92
N GLU A 16 -10.16 -10.96 4.23
CA GLU A 16 -9.53 -11.16 5.54
C GLU A 16 -8.16 -10.49 5.63
N TRP A 17 -7.67 -9.95 4.50
CA TRP A 17 -6.34 -9.38 4.40
C TRP A 17 -6.31 -8.01 5.09
N PRO A 18 -5.42 -7.79 6.08
CA PRO A 18 -5.38 -6.53 6.82
C PRO A 18 -5.20 -5.32 5.90
N THR A 19 -6.09 -4.35 6.05
CA THR A 19 -6.01 -3.07 5.35
C THR A 19 -5.60 -1.95 6.29
N VAL A 20 -5.01 -0.90 5.73
CA VAL A 20 -4.72 0.37 6.40
C VAL A 20 -5.08 1.54 5.49
N GLU A 21 -5.47 2.67 6.06
CA GLU A 21 -5.44 3.92 5.31
C GLU A 21 -4.01 4.45 5.25
N ALA A 22 -3.58 4.89 4.07
CA ALA A 22 -2.28 5.49 3.87
C ALA A 22 -2.37 6.70 2.96
N ASP A 23 -1.53 7.70 3.23
CA ASP A 23 -1.26 8.79 2.32
C ASP A 23 -0.12 8.37 1.38
N VAL A 24 -0.37 8.41 0.08
CA VAL A 24 0.54 7.97 -0.98
C VAL A 24 0.90 9.17 -1.85
N THR A 25 2.19 9.48 -1.95
CA THR A 25 2.67 10.62 -2.76
C THR A 25 3.47 10.15 -3.96
N CYS A 26 3.12 10.58 -5.16
CA CYS A 26 3.91 10.29 -6.36
C CYS A 26 5.17 11.16 -6.40
N ARG A 27 6.36 10.55 -6.47
CA ARG A 27 7.66 11.28 -6.53
C ARG A 27 8.41 11.10 -7.84
N SER A 28 7.77 10.53 -8.86
CA SER A 28 8.43 10.22 -10.13
C SER A 28 8.69 11.49 -10.94
N PRO A 29 9.95 11.84 -11.25
CA PRO A 29 10.28 13.06 -11.97
C PRO A 29 9.61 13.13 -13.34
N GLY A 30 8.96 14.27 -13.63
CA GLY A 30 8.29 14.49 -14.92
C GLY A 30 6.93 13.79 -15.03
N CYS A 31 6.46 13.15 -13.97
CA CYS A 31 5.11 12.65 -13.89
C CYS A 31 4.13 13.82 -13.69
N PRO A 32 3.01 13.92 -14.44
CA PRO A 32 2.05 15.03 -14.28
C PRO A 32 1.42 15.14 -12.88
N VAL A 33 1.51 14.09 -12.08
CA VAL A 33 1.00 14.03 -10.70
C VAL A 33 2.13 13.97 -9.67
N GLU A 34 3.35 14.29 -10.06
CA GLU A 34 4.49 14.42 -9.14
C GLU A 34 4.17 15.43 -8.02
N GLY A 35 4.44 15.03 -6.78
CA GLY A 35 4.17 15.80 -5.57
C GLY A 35 2.71 15.76 -5.09
N ILE A 36 1.79 15.13 -5.82
CA ILE A 36 0.40 15.00 -5.38
C ILE A 36 0.27 13.81 -4.42
N THR A 37 -0.38 14.06 -3.29
CA THR A 37 -0.71 13.06 -2.27
C THR A 37 -2.17 12.64 -2.39
N PHE A 38 -2.42 11.34 -2.34
CA PHE A 38 -3.75 10.74 -2.36
C PHE A 38 -3.92 9.84 -1.13
N ARG A 39 -5.14 9.76 -0.59
CA ARG A 39 -5.47 8.85 0.50
C ARG A 39 -6.13 7.60 -0.05
N GLU A 40 -5.60 6.44 0.31
CA GLU A 40 -6.06 5.15 -0.22
C GLU A 40 -6.14 4.10 0.89
N THR A 41 -7.05 3.14 0.74
CA THR A 41 -7.06 1.92 1.56
C THR A 41 -6.15 0.89 0.91
N MET A 42 -5.10 0.49 1.62
CA MET A 42 -4.06 -0.41 1.13
C MET A 42 -4.06 -1.74 1.87
N TYR A 43 -3.88 -2.84 1.15
CA TYR A 43 -3.60 -4.14 1.75
C TYR A 43 -2.16 -4.20 2.23
N ARG A 44 -1.96 -4.66 3.47
CA ARG A 44 -0.61 -4.92 3.98
C ARG A 44 -0.05 -6.16 3.31
N ASN A 45 1.13 -6.08 2.71
CA ASN A 45 1.77 -7.28 2.16
C ASN A 45 2.22 -8.23 3.29
N ALA A 46 2.48 -9.49 2.95
CA ALA A 46 2.91 -10.51 3.92
C ALA A 46 4.21 -10.13 4.67
N ASP A 47 5.09 -9.35 4.03
CA ASP A 47 6.32 -8.82 4.63
C ASP A 47 6.12 -7.55 5.46
N GLY A 48 4.87 -7.08 5.60
CA GLY A 48 4.51 -5.87 6.33
C GLY A 48 4.71 -4.58 5.57
N VAL A 49 5.34 -4.61 4.39
CA VAL A 49 5.67 -3.42 3.59
C VAL A 49 4.49 -3.02 2.72
N LEU A 50 4.14 -1.73 2.70
CA LEU A 50 3.12 -1.21 1.78
C LEU A 50 3.72 -0.92 0.41
N ARG A 51 2.95 -1.17 -0.65
CA ARG A 51 3.38 -0.95 -2.03
C ARG A 51 2.23 -0.35 -2.84
N ALA A 52 2.52 0.72 -3.57
CA ALA A 52 1.59 1.37 -4.49
C ALA A 52 2.30 1.73 -5.79
N HIS A 53 1.50 1.99 -6.82
CA HIS A 53 1.96 2.54 -8.09
C HIS A 53 1.28 3.86 -8.38
N CYS A 54 2.05 4.78 -8.95
CA CYS A 54 1.55 6.04 -9.44
C CYS A 54 0.87 5.76 -10.77
N GLY A 55 -0.43 5.44 -10.74
CA GLY A 55 -1.15 4.89 -11.89
C GLY A 55 -1.05 5.72 -13.17
N ARG A 56 -0.88 7.05 -13.05
CA ARG A 56 -0.72 7.94 -14.21
C ARG A 56 0.59 7.75 -14.98
N CYS A 57 1.64 7.32 -14.28
CA CYS A 57 3.01 7.23 -14.83
C CYS A 57 3.57 5.81 -14.74
N ASN A 58 2.79 4.88 -14.17
CA ASN A 58 3.13 3.47 -13.99
C ASN A 58 4.48 3.25 -13.30
N THR A 59 4.79 4.10 -12.34
CA THR A 59 6.02 4.05 -11.54
C THR A 59 5.70 3.63 -10.11
N PRO A 60 6.60 2.91 -9.40
CA PRO A 60 6.40 2.62 -7.98
C PRO A 60 6.35 3.90 -7.14
N ASN A 61 5.54 3.89 -6.08
CA ASN A 61 5.60 4.89 -5.01
C ASN A 61 6.48 4.37 -3.87
N ASP A 62 7.44 5.18 -3.47
CA ASP A 62 8.31 4.98 -2.31
C ASP A 62 7.87 5.83 -1.08
N ASP A 63 7.10 6.90 -1.32
CA ASP A 63 6.53 7.77 -0.29
C ASP A 63 5.10 7.33 0.07
N ILE A 64 5.02 6.41 1.03
CA ILE A 64 3.77 5.86 1.58
C ILE A 64 3.81 5.99 3.10
N VAL A 65 2.84 6.71 3.66
CA VAL A 65 2.74 6.96 5.11
C VAL A 65 1.41 6.44 5.62
N GLU A 66 1.46 5.47 6.54
CA GLU A 66 0.25 4.98 7.22
C GLU A 66 -0.38 6.11 8.03
N VAL A 67 -1.68 6.31 7.83
CA VAL A 67 -2.45 7.24 8.64
C VAL A 67 -2.71 6.57 9.97
N SER A 68 -2.02 7.01 11.01
CA SER A 68 -2.33 6.58 12.38
C SER A 68 -3.72 7.11 12.71
N GLY A 69 -4.67 6.21 13.00
CA GLY A 69 -6.00 6.59 13.47
C GLY A 69 -5.88 7.48 14.71
N ALA A 70 -6.63 8.58 14.72
CA ALA A 70 -6.81 9.47 15.86
C ALA A 70 -7.37 8.74 17.09
#